data_AF-A0A0D2JW90-F1
#
_entry.id   AF-A0A0D2JW90-F1
#
_cell.length_a   1.000
_cell.length_b   1.000
_cell.length_c   1.000
_cell.angle_alpha   90.00
_cell.angle_beta   90.00
_cell.angle_gamma   90.00
#
_symmetry.space_group_name_H-M   'P 1'
#
loop_
_entity.id
_entity.type
_entity.pdbx_description
1 polymer ?
#
loop_
_entity_poly.entity_id
_entity_poly.type
_entity_poly.pdbx_seq_one_letter_code
_entity_poly.pdbx_strand_id
1 'polypeptide(L)'
;MSTYKPSPLEFTSIGTIPVRVPGNSSSSRVYHVHISLLYGQSKLVKRIIWEGVGTGGIQIPDYVAGLGFEHFVTWLHNGDILEGHFKRHIINLWELAFELESNSFKAYLKEKGKECLGESDYLAFAQRLETMQPADSSFSLQDLHDYMFQGLADKIHTDGWTSFIEKTEGGWEDLMNRKDDEDGTKGKFLSSLMAWLDKDDRKSTPG
;
A
#
# COMPACT_ATOMS: atom_id res chain seq x y z
N MET A 1 3.57 18.50 -20.35
CA MET A 1 3.92 17.35 -19.48
C MET A 1 4.87 16.47 -20.25
N SER A 2 6.12 16.33 -19.80
CA SER A 2 7.12 15.49 -20.48
C SER A 2 6.93 14.05 -20.03
N THR A 3 6.35 13.22 -20.90
CA THR A 3 6.30 11.76 -20.74
C THR A 3 7.64 11.19 -21.21
N TYR A 4 8.67 11.32 -20.36
CA TYR A 4 9.95 10.69 -20.66
C TYR A 4 9.79 9.17 -20.48
N LYS A 5 9.44 8.48 -21.58
CA LYS A 5 9.66 7.04 -21.70
C LYS A 5 11.17 6.85 -21.88
N PRO A 6 11.84 6.06 -21.02
CA PRO A 6 13.26 5.79 -21.20
C PRO A 6 13.50 5.21 -22.59
N SER A 7 14.57 5.69 -23.23
CA SER A 7 14.97 5.21 -24.55
C SER A 7 15.36 3.73 -24.47
N PRO A 8 15.01 2.89 -25.46
CA PRO A 8 15.46 1.49 -25.52
C PRO A 8 16.99 1.32 -25.43
N LEU A 9 17.76 2.37 -25.78
CA LEU A 9 19.23 2.38 -25.65
C LEU A 9 19.70 2.59 -24.21
N GLU A 10 18.94 3.30 -23.36
CA GLU A 10 19.25 3.46 -21.92
C GLU A 10 19.14 2.13 -21.15
N PHE A 11 18.32 1.18 -21.65
CA PHE A 11 18.24 -0.19 -21.12
C PHE A 11 19.48 -1.05 -21.41
N THR A 12 20.32 -0.63 -22.36
CA THR A 12 21.45 -1.44 -22.85
C THR A 12 22.82 -0.96 -22.37
N SER A 13 22.96 0.28 -21.91
CA SER A 13 24.24 0.84 -21.46
C SER A 13 24.49 0.68 -19.96
N ILE A 14 23.44 0.50 -19.16
CA ILE A 14 23.52 0.32 -17.70
C ILE A 14 22.96 -1.06 -17.36
N GLY A 15 23.85 -1.99 -16.99
CA GLY A 15 23.51 -3.39 -16.73
C GLY A 15 22.45 -3.58 -15.65
N THR A 16 21.75 -4.71 -15.71
CA THR A 16 20.94 -5.18 -14.57
C THR A 16 21.85 -5.52 -13.40
N ILE A 17 21.44 -5.18 -12.19
CA ILE A 17 22.12 -5.61 -10.96
C ILE A 17 21.34 -6.75 -10.29
N PRO A 18 22.03 -7.73 -9.71
CA PRO A 18 21.37 -8.75 -8.91
C PRO A 18 20.90 -8.13 -7.59
N VAL A 19 19.60 -8.17 -7.35
CA VAL A 19 18.93 -7.81 -6.11
C VAL A 19 18.59 -9.12 -5.41
N ARG A 20 19.29 -9.39 -4.32
CA ARG A 20 19.14 -10.61 -3.52
C ARG A 20 18.10 -10.35 -2.43
N VAL A 21 17.11 -11.23 -2.40
CA VAL A 21 16.03 -11.22 -1.43
C VAL A 21 16.14 -12.51 -0.61
N PRO A 22 16.24 -12.41 0.72
CA PRO A 22 16.18 -13.54 1.64
C PRO A 22 14.98 -14.44 1.34
N GLY A 23 15.18 -15.75 1.34
CA GLY A 23 14.13 -16.74 1.14
C GLY A 23 13.85 -17.54 2.41
N ASN A 24 12.65 -18.13 2.51
CA ASN A 24 12.22 -18.95 3.65
C ASN A 24 12.94 -20.32 3.72
N SER A 25 13.81 -20.60 2.76
CA SER A 25 14.70 -21.76 2.70
C SER A 25 16.11 -21.27 2.34
N SER A 26 17.12 -22.14 2.43
CA SER A 26 18.53 -21.88 2.11
C SER A 26 18.84 -21.35 0.69
N SER A 27 17.82 -21.01 -0.11
CA SER A 27 17.94 -20.30 -1.38
C SER A 27 17.49 -18.84 -1.24
N SER A 28 18.42 -17.90 -1.44
CA SER A 28 18.07 -16.50 -1.72
C SER A 28 17.46 -16.40 -3.13
N ARG A 29 16.40 -15.59 -3.30
CA ARG A 29 15.88 -15.25 -4.63
C ARG A 29 16.70 -14.10 -5.20
N VAL A 30 17.11 -14.21 -6.46
CA VAL A 30 17.89 -13.19 -7.14
C VAL A 30 17.04 -12.59 -8.26
N TYR A 31 16.73 -11.30 -8.14
CA TYR A 31 16.06 -10.53 -9.19
C TYR A 31 17.09 -9.71 -9.95
N HIS A 32 17.06 -9.75 -11.29
CA HIS A 32 17.93 -8.90 -12.11
C HIS A 32 17.16 -7.65 -12.52
N VAL A 33 17.45 -6.52 -11.85
CA VAL A 33 16.72 -5.27 -12.06
C VAL A 33 17.64 -4.23 -12.71
N HIS A 34 17.13 -3.51 -13.70
CA HIS A 34 17.88 -2.40 -14.30
C HIS A 34 18.11 -1.29 -13.28
N ILE A 35 19.37 -0.85 -13.13
CA ILE A 35 19.73 0.23 -12.19
C ILE A 35 18.88 1.49 -12.45
N SER A 36 18.59 1.79 -13.71
CA SER A 36 17.76 2.94 -14.12
C SER A 36 16.34 2.90 -13.53
N LEU A 37 15.76 1.70 -13.36
CA LEU A 37 14.46 1.52 -12.72
C LEU A 37 14.54 1.75 -11.20
N LEU A 38 15.70 1.57 -10.58
CA LEU A 38 15.88 1.71 -9.14
C LEU A 38 16.28 3.13 -8.71
N TYR A 39 17.15 3.77 -9.49
CA TYR A 39 17.84 5.01 -9.13
C TYR A 39 16.90 6.20 -8.86
N GLY A 40 15.67 6.16 -9.37
CA GLY A 40 14.64 7.18 -9.17
C GLY A 40 13.47 6.78 -8.27
N GLN A 41 13.39 5.52 -7.84
CA GLN A 41 12.15 4.96 -7.26
C GLN A 41 12.25 4.71 -5.76
N SER A 42 13.44 4.58 -5.17
CA SER A 42 13.60 4.32 -3.73
C SER A 42 14.86 4.97 -3.16
N LYS A 43 14.72 5.75 -2.08
CA LYS A 43 15.89 6.33 -1.39
C LYS A 43 16.70 5.28 -0.66
N LEU A 44 16.04 4.26 -0.07
CA LEU A 44 16.73 3.12 0.55
C LEU A 44 17.60 2.41 -0.49
N VAL A 45 17.05 2.08 -1.65
CA VAL A 45 17.80 1.42 -2.72
C VAL A 45 18.94 2.30 -3.22
N LYS A 46 18.71 3.61 -3.38
CA LYS A 46 19.78 4.54 -3.73
C LYS A 46 20.90 4.55 -2.69
N ARG A 47 20.55 4.49 -1.40
CA ARG A 47 21.51 4.41 -0.28
C ARG A 47 22.29 3.10 -0.30
N ILE A 48 21.61 1.96 -0.48
CA ILE A 48 22.27 0.64 -0.58
C ILE A 48 23.19 0.57 -1.81
N ILE A 49 22.81 1.15 -2.95
CA ILE A 49 23.67 1.25 -4.13
C ILE A 49 24.90 2.11 -3.84
N TRP A 50 24.72 3.23 -3.14
CA TRP A 50 25.79 4.19 -2.84
C TRP A 50 26.76 3.69 -1.75
N GLU A 51 26.24 2.99 -0.74
CA GLU A 51 27.02 2.39 0.34
C GLU A 51 27.64 1.04 -0.06
N GLY A 52 27.06 0.37 -1.06
CA GLY A 52 27.47 -0.93 -1.59
C GLY A 52 28.38 -0.88 -2.82
N VAL A 53 29.05 0.26 -3.10
CA VAL A 53 30.00 0.40 -4.21
C VAL A 53 31.18 -0.57 -4.00
N GLY A 54 31.04 -1.79 -4.52
CA GLY A 54 32.06 -2.85 -4.49
C GLY A 54 31.54 -4.30 -4.43
N THR A 55 30.25 -4.55 -4.16
CA THR A 55 29.78 -5.90 -3.75
C THR A 55 29.11 -6.74 -4.86
N GLY A 56 29.02 -6.24 -6.10
CA GLY A 56 28.46 -7.01 -7.22
C GLY A 56 26.96 -7.31 -7.10
N GLY A 57 26.20 -6.57 -6.30
CA GLY A 57 24.75 -6.68 -6.15
C GLY A 57 24.16 -5.91 -4.96
N ILE A 58 22.83 -5.84 -4.88
CA ILE A 58 22.08 -5.28 -3.75
C ILE A 58 21.57 -6.43 -2.88
N GLN A 59 21.78 -6.33 -1.56
CA GLN A 59 21.12 -7.21 -0.59
C GLN A 59 19.96 -6.44 0.05
N ILE A 60 18.75 -6.94 -0.13
CA ILE A 60 17.56 -6.38 0.53
C ILE A 60 17.49 -6.94 1.96
N PRO A 61 17.21 -6.10 2.98
CA PRO A 61 17.02 -6.59 4.34
C PRO A 61 15.84 -7.57 4.45
N ASP A 62 15.96 -8.56 5.36
CA ASP A 62 14.95 -9.61 5.58
C ASP A 62 13.56 -9.05 5.88
N TYR A 63 13.49 -7.96 6.65
CA TYR A 63 12.22 -7.34 6.99
C TYR A 63 11.55 -6.72 5.75
N VAL A 64 12.31 -6.11 4.83
CA VAL A 64 11.78 -5.57 3.55
C VAL A 64 11.33 -6.70 2.63
N ALA A 65 12.07 -7.81 2.61
CA ALA A 65 11.72 -8.99 1.84
C ALA A 65 10.38 -9.60 2.28
N GLY A 66 10.14 -9.66 3.59
CA GLY A 66 8.90 -10.18 4.18
C GLY A 66 7.63 -9.37 3.82
N LEU A 67 7.79 -8.15 3.33
CA LEU A 67 6.69 -7.25 2.95
C LEU A 67 6.23 -7.42 1.49
N GLY A 68 6.75 -8.42 0.77
CA GLY A 68 6.37 -8.68 -0.62
C GLY A 68 7.16 -7.87 -1.63
N PHE A 69 8.48 -7.76 -1.45
CA PHE A 69 9.38 -7.02 -2.34
C PHE A 69 9.24 -7.44 -3.82
N GLU A 70 8.87 -8.69 -4.10
CA GLU A 70 8.58 -9.18 -5.45
C GLU A 70 7.50 -8.37 -6.18
N HIS A 71 6.53 -7.81 -5.44
CA HIS A 71 5.48 -6.99 -6.02
C HIS A 71 5.99 -5.60 -6.41
N PHE A 72 6.92 -5.04 -5.64
CA PHE A 72 7.64 -3.83 -6.03
C PHE A 72 8.48 -4.07 -7.29
N VAL A 73 9.20 -5.19 -7.39
CA VAL A 73 9.95 -5.55 -8.61
C VAL A 73 9.00 -5.73 -9.80
N THR A 74 7.86 -6.41 -9.60
CA THR A 74 6.85 -6.59 -10.65
C THR A 74 6.34 -5.23 -11.16
N TRP A 75 6.03 -4.31 -10.24
CA TRP A 75 5.62 -2.96 -10.58
C TRP A 75 6.69 -2.17 -11.32
N LEU A 76 7.97 -2.28 -10.93
CA LEU A 76 9.07 -1.62 -11.65
C LEU A 76 9.18 -2.05 -13.11
N HIS A 77 8.95 -3.33 -13.39
CA HIS A 77 9.04 -3.87 -14.75
C HIS A 77 7.78 -3.64 -15.58
N ASN A 78 6.60 -3.82 -14.97
CA ASN A 78 5.33 -3.86 -15.70
C ASN A 78 4.51 -2.58 -15.56
N GLY A 79 4.85 -1.71 -14.60
CA GLY A 79 4.06 -0.55 -14.22
C GLY A 79 2.77 -0.88 -13.47
N ASP A 80 2.52 -2.16 -13.16
CA ASP A 80 1.26 -2.63 -12.57
C ASP A 80 1.46 -3.86 -11.68
N ILE A 81 0.56 -4.01 -10.70
CA ILE A 81 0.39 -5.17 -9.83
C ILE A 81 -1.03 -5.67 -10.05
N LEU A 82 -1.17 -6.95 -10.38
CA LEU A 82 -2.47 -7.60 -10.56
C LEU A 82 -3.39 -7.36 -9.35
N GLU A 83 -4.65 -7.02 -9.62
CA GLU A 83 -5.64 -6.62 -8.61
C GLU A 83 -5.72 -7.59 -7.43
N GLY A 84 -5.80 -8.91 -7.68
CA GLY A 84 -5.90 -9.91 -6.62
C GLY A 84 -4.68 -9.93 -5.68
N HIS A 85 -3.48 -9.62 -6.20
CA HIS A 85 -2.28 -9.47 -5.38
C HIS A 85 -2.29 -8.13 -4.64
N PHE A 86 -2.68 -7.05 -5.31
CA PHE A 86 -2.79 -5.74 -4.69
C PHE A 86 -3.73 -5.76 -3.48
N LYS A 87 -4.97 -6.25 -3.64
CA LYS A 87 -5.95 -6.34 -2.56
C LYS A 87 -5.44 -7.15 -1.39
N ARG A 88 -4.91 -8.35 -1.67
CA ARG A 88 -4.42 -9.27 -0.62
C ARG A 88 -3.26 -8.69 0.20
N HIS A 89 -2.42 -7.87 -0.42
CA HIS A 89 -1.16 -7.43 0.17
C HIS A 89 -1.09 -5.93 0.47
N ILE A 90 -2.18 -5.18 0.35
CA ILE A 90 -2.16 -3.71 0.42
C ILE A 90 -1.44 -3.14 1.66
N ILE A 91 -1.63 -3.74 2.84
CA ILE A 91 -0.96 -3.31 4.07
C ILE A 91 0.55 -3.50 3.96
N ASN A 92 0.99 -4.70 3.56
CA ASN A 92 2.40 -5.02 3.37
C ASN A 92 3.02 -4.16 2.26
N LEU A 93 2.28 -3.90 1.16
CA LEU A 93 2.75 -3.04 0.08
C LEU A 93 2.91 -1.59 0.54
N TRP A 94 2.04 -1.11 1.43
CA TRP A 94 2.14 0.23 2.00
C TRP A 94 3.34 0.35 2.95
N GLU A 95 3.55 -0.66 3.81
CA GLU A 95 4.73 -0.76 4.66
C GLU A 95 6.01 -0.83 3.80
N LEU A 96 5.98 -1.63 2.74
CA LEU A 96 7.08 -1.74 1.79
C LEU A 96 7.38 -0.39 1.13
N ALA A 97 6.36 0.38 0.74
CA ALA A 97 6.56 1.71 0.18
C ALA A 97 7.20 2.69 1.19
N PHE A 98 6.86 2.56 2.47
CA PHE A 98 7.47 3.33 3.55
C PHE A 98 8.93 2.93 3.76
N GLU A 99 9.22 1.63 3.91
CA GLU A 99 10.58 1.12 4.13
C GLU A 99 11.51 1.41 2.94
N LEU A 100 10.99 1.34 1.72
CA LEU A 100 11.72 1.72 0.52
C LEU A 100 11.90 3.24 0.39
N GLU A 101 11.22 4.04 1.22
CA GLU A 101 11.10 5.49 1.08
C GLU A 101 10.69 5.88 -0.36
N SER A 102 9.70 5.17 -0.92
CA SER A 102 9.29 5.28 -2.33
C SER A 102 8.01 6.08 -2.49
N ASN A 103 8.15 7.38 -2.76
CA ASN A 103 6.99 8.25 -3.01
C ASN A 103 6.20 7.87 -4.27
N SER A 104 6.90 7.39 -5.31
CA SER A 104 6.29 6.96 -6.57
C SER A 104 5.50 5.67 -6.40
N PHE A 105 6.04 4.70 -5.66
CA PHE A 105 5.31 3.47 -5.38
C PHE A 105 4.10 3.76 -4.48
N LYS A 106 4.27 4.59 -3.45
CA LYS A 106 3.14 5.06 -2.62
C LYS A 106 2.06 5.76 -3.44
N ALA A 107 2.43 6.63 -4.38
CA ALA A 107 1.47 7.28 -5.28
C ALA A 107 0.74 6.26 -6.17
N TYR A 108 1.47 5.29 -6.71
CA TYR A 108 0.88 4.17 -7.45
C TYR A 108 -0.12 3.38 -6.59
N LEU A 109 0.23 3.03 -5.34
CA LEU A 109 -0.67 2.29 -4.44
C LEU A 109 -1.97 3.05 -4.16
N LYS A 110 -1.90 4.38 -4.00
CA LYS A 110 -3.09 5.24 -3.82
C LYS A 110 -3.98 5.24 -5.06
N GLU A 111 -3.40 5.34 -6.25
CA GLU A 111 -4.19 5.33 -7.50
C GLU A 111 -4.76 3.94 -7.80
N LYS A 112 -3.96 2.88 -7.63
CA LYS A 112 -4.41 1.50 -7.81
C LYS A 112 -5.51 1.14 -6.81
N GLY A 113 -5.42 1.67 -5.59
CA GLY A 113 -6.45 1.46 -4.58
C GLY A 113 -7.80 2.07 -4.97
N LYS A 114 -7.82 3.27 -5.54
CA LYS A 114 -9.07 3.87 -6.05
C LYS A 114 -9.67 3.08 -7.20
N GLU A 115 -8.84 2.48 -8.05
CA GLU A 115 -9.28 1.65 -9.18
C GLU A 115 -9.87 0.32 -8.70
N CYS A 116 -9.22 -0.33 -7.73
CA CYS A 116 -9.49 -1.72 -7.40
C CYS A 116 -10.38 -1.92 -6.16
N LEU A 117 -10.31 -1.05 -5.16
CA LEU A 117 -10.96 -1.30 -3.87
C LEU A 117 -12.47 -1.00 -3.94
N GLY A 118 -13.27 -2.02 -3.64
CA GLY A 118 -14.70 -1.91 -3.43
C GLY A 118 -15.06 -1.52 -2.00
N GLU A 119 -16.36 -1.36 -1.75
CA GLU A 119 -16.92 -1.00 -0.45
C GLU A 119 -16.58 -2.04 0.63
N SER A 120 -16.67 -3.33 0.27
CA SER A 120 -16.27 -4.45 1.12
C SER A 120 -14.78 -4.43 1.47
N ASP A 121 -13.92 -4.11 0.50
CA ASP A 121 -12.48 -3.99 0.70
C ASP A 121 -12.15 -2.86 1.69
N TYR A 122 -12.67 -1.65 1.44
CA TYR A 122 -12.46 -0.49 2.32
C TYR A 122 -12.96 -0.77 3.75
N LEU A 123 -14.15 -1.36 3.90
CA LEU A 123 -14.70 -1.72 5.20
C LEU A 123 -13.81 -2.72 5.93
N ALA A 124 -13.36 -3.78 5.25
CA ALA A 124 -12.52 -4.81 5.85
C ALA A 124 -11.15 -4.27 6.27
N PHE A 125 -10.50 -3.45 5.44
CA PHE A 125 -9.19 -2.88 5.78
C PHE A 125 -9.28 -1.85 6.90
N ALA A 126 -10.29 -0.96 6.88
CA ALA A 126 -10.48 0.01 7.94
C ALA A 126 -10.75 -0.66 9.30
N GLN A 127 -11.58 -1.72 9.34
CA GLN A 127 -11.77 -2.54 10.55
C GLN A 127 -10.46 -3.16 11.05
N ARG A 128 -9.67 -3.73 10.12
CA ARG A 128 -8.40 -4.36 10.47
C ARG A 128 -7.40 -3.36 11.05
N LEU A 129 -7.36 -2.13 10.53
CA LEU A 129 -6.45 -1.08 11.03
C LEU A 129 -6.78 -0.65 12.46
N GLU A 130 -8.05 -0.65 12.86
CA GLU A 130 -8.45 -0.34 14.25
C GLU A 130 -8.03 -1.43 15.25
N THR A 131 -7.83 -2.67 14.77
CA THR A 131 -7.34 -3.78 15.60
C THR A 131 -5.81 -3.90 15.64
N MET A 132 -5.10 -3.22 14.75
CA MET A 132 -3.64 -3.30 14.69
C MET A 132 -3.04 -2.46 15.82
N GLN A 133 -2.22 -3.08 16.67
CA GLN A 133 -1.48 -2.32 17.67
C GLN A 133 -0.33 -1.57 17.00
N PRO A 134 -0.05 -0.31 17.38
CA PRO A 134 1.08 0.46 16.85
C PRO A 134 2.45 -0.20 17.05
N ALA A 135 2.55 -1.10 18.03
CA ALA A 135 3.75 -1.89 18.31
C ALA A 135 4.06 -2.93 17.22
N ASP A 136 3.07 -3.31 16.41
CA ASP A 136 3.19 -4.33 15.36
C ASP A 136 3.62 -3.77 13.99
N SER A 137 3.77 -2.44 13.86
CA SER A 137 4.11 -1.79 12.59
C SER A 137 5.34 -0.90 12.69
N SER A 138 6.29 -1.10 11.77
CA SER A 138 7.51 -0.28 11.64
C SER A 138 7.27 1.14 11.09
N PHE A 139 6.07 1.38 10.54
CA PHE A 139 5.66 2.61 9.88
C PHE A 139 4.44 3.25 10.53
N SER A 140 4.26 4.55 10.27
CA SER A 140 3.05 5.25 10.71
C SER A 140 1.83 4.69 9.96
N LEU A 141 1.05 3.84 10.64
CA LEU A 141 -0.25 3.37 10.17
C LEU A 141 -1.23 4.51 9.88
N GLN A 142 -0.96 5.73 10.37
CA GLN A 142 -1.85 6.88 10.23
C GLN A 142 -2.15 7.23 8.77
N ASP A 143 -1.17 7.23 7.87
CA ASP A 143 -1.43 7.61 6.47
C ASP A 143 -2.19 6.52 5.69
N LEU A 144 -2.04 5.25 6.07
CA LEU A 144 -2.87 4.17 5.55
C LEU A 144 -4.28 4.22 6.16
N HIS A 145 -4.39 4.52 7.46
CA HIS A 145 -5.64 4.74 8.18
C HIS A 145 -6.45 5.87 7.53
N ASP A 146 -5.84 7.04 7.37
CA ASP A 146 -6.45 8.20 6.72
C ASP A 146 -6.91 7.86 5.30
N TYR A 147 -6.10 7.14 4.53
CA TYR A 147 -6.46 6.70 3.18
C TYR A 147 -7.68 5.75 3.17
N MET A 148 -7.71 4.77 4.07
CA MET A 148 -8.80 3.80 4.12
C MET A 148 -10.10 4.43 4.61
N PHE A 149 -10.04 5.27 5.63
CA PHE A 149 -11.22 5.94 6.17
C PHE A 149 -11.76 7.01 5.22
N GLN A 150 -10.90 7.77 4.54
CA GLN A 150 -11.35 8.68 3.49
C GLN A 150 -12.03 7.90 2.35
N GLY A 151 -11.43 6.80 1.90
CA GLY A 151 -12.04 5.97 0.86
C GLY A 151 -13.41 5.41 1.27
N LEU A 152 -13.55 4.98 2.53
CA LEU A 152 -14.82 4.52 3.07
C LEU A 152 -15.88 5.64 3.10
N ALA A 153 -15.50 6.85 3.55
CA ALA A 153 -16.37 8.02 3.55
C ALA A 153 -16.77 8.42 2.12
N ASP A 154 -15.83 8.44 1.18
CA ASP A 154 -16.07 8.74 -0.23
C ASP A 154 -17.09 7.78 -0.84
N LYS A 155 -16.99 6.48 -0.53
CA LYS A 155 -17.95 5.46 -0.99
C LYS A 155 -19.35 5.70 -0.42
N ILE A 156 -19.45 5.98 0.88
CA ILE A 156 -20.74 6.26 1.52
C ILE A 156 -21.38 7.54 0.95
N HIS A 157 -20.60 8.60 0.72
CA HIS A 157 -21.10 9.83 0.11
C HIS A 157 -21.52 9.64 -1.35
N THR A 158 -20.78 8.84 -2.11
CA THR A 158 -21.04 8.62 -3.54
C THR A 158 -22.26 7.73 -3.77
N ASP A 159 -22.34 6.61 -3.04
CA ASP A 159 -23.38 5.60 -3.24
C ASP A 159 -24.62 5.81 -2.37
N GLY A 160 -24.47 6.56 -1.26
CA GLY A 160 -25.45 6.62 -0.19
C GLY A 160 -25.42 5.36 0.69
N TRP A 161 -25.90 5.51 1.93
CA TRP A 161 -25.85 4.44 2.95
C TRP A 161 -26.49 3.12 2.48
N THR A 162 -27.65 3.17 1.83
CA THR A 162 -28.35 1.95 1.41
C THR A 162 -27.54 1.15 0.41
N SER A 163 -27.04 1.80 -0.65
CA SER A 163 -26.25 1.10 -1.67
C SER A 163 -24.88 0.67 -1.13
N PHE A 164 -24.27 1.47 -0.25
CA PHE A 164 -23.03 1.08 0.42
C PHE A 164 -23.22 -0.22 1.20
N ILE A 165 -24.27 -0.33 2.02
CA ILE A 165 -24.56 -1.54 2.81
C ILE A 165 -24.72 -2.76 1.91
N GLU A 166 -25.53 -2.65 0.84
CA GLU A 166 -25.74 -3.74 -0.12
C GLU A 166 -24.42 -4.21 -0.78
N LYS A 167 -23.55 -3.26 -1.18
CA LYS A 167 -22.25 -3.55 -1.82
C LYS A 167 -21.19 -4.09 -0.86
N THR A 168 -21.41 -4.01 0.46
CA THR A 168 -20.53 -4.66 1.43
C THR A 168 -20.77 -6.16 1.57
N GLU A 169 -21.79 -6.70 0.88
CA GLU A 169 -22.11 -8.13 0.81
C GLU A 169 -22.25 -8.78 2.20
N GLY A 170 -22.90 -8.09 3.15
CA GLY A 170 -23.10 -8.55 4.53
C GLY A 170 -22.02 -8.09 5.52
N GLY A 171 -20.91 -7.51 5.05
CA GLY A 171 -19.82 -7.06 5.90
C GLY A 171 -20.24 -5.97 6.90
N TRP A 172 -21.14 -5.07 6.50
CA TRP A 172 -21.69 -4.05 7.38
C TRP A 172 -22.61 -4.66 8.45
N GLU A 173 -23.54 -5.53 8.04
CA GLU A 173 -24.45 -6.22 8.94
C GLU A 173 -23.69 -7.07 9.96
N ASP A 174 -22.66 -7.79 9.53
CA ASP A 174 -21.78 -8.57 10.40
C ASP A 174 -21.05 -7.70 11.41
N LEU A 175 -20.60 -6.50 11.02
CA LEU A 175 -20.03 -5.53 11.95
C LEU A 175 -21.10 -5.06 12.97
N MET A 176 -22.29 -4.72 12.49
CA MET A 176 -23.35 -4.17 13.35
C MET A 176 -23.94 -5.21 14.30
N ASN A 177 -23.95 -6.49 13.94
CA ASN A 177 -24.41 -7.60 14.79
C ASN A 177 -23.37 -8.06 15.82
N ARG A 178 -22.08 -7.77 15.60
CA ARG A 178 -21.03 -8.06 16.59
C ARG A 178 -21.21 -7.19 17.84
N LYS A 179 -21.10 -7.81 19.02
CA LYS A 179 -20.99 -7.09 20.29
C LYS A 179 -19.65 -6.35 20.32
N ASP A 180 -19.64 -5.16 20.91
CA ASP A 180 -18.38 -4.47 21.16
C ASP A 180 -17.53 -5.28 22.14
N ASP A 181 -16.22 -5.33 21.89
CA ASP A 181 -15.28 -6.06 22.74
C ASP A 181 -14.92 -5.24 23.98
N GLU A 182 -14.11 -5.80 24.87
CA GLU A 182 -13.67 -5.11 26.10
C GLU A 182 -12.83 -3.86 25.79
N ASP A 183 -12.20 -3.82 24.61
CA ASP A 183 -11.36 -2.72 24.14
C ASP A 183 -12.16 -1.62 23.40
N GLY A 184 -13.46 -1.83 23.19
CA GLY A 184 -14.35 -0.91 22.48
C GLY A 184 -14.01 -0.75 21.00
N THR A 185 -13.45 -1.77 20.34
CA THR A 185 -12.94 -1.69 18.97
C THR A 185 -14.02 -1.30 17.97
N LYS A 186 -15.24 -1.85 18.09
CA LYS A 186 -16.36 -1.49 17.21
C LYS A 186 -16.77 -0.05 17.47
N GLY A 187 -16.86 0.37 18.73
CA GLY A 187 -17.16 1.75 19.11
C GLY A 187 -16.16 2.75 18.53
N LYS A 188 -14.86 2.43 18.62
CA LYS A 188 -13.77 3.26 18.04
C LYS A 188 -13.89 3.35 16.53
N PHE A 189 -14.04 2.22 15.84
CA PHE A 189 -14.24 2.19 14.40
C PHE A 189 -15.41 3.09 13.96
N LEU A 190 -16.59 2.93 14.58
CA LEU A 190 -17.77 3.71 14.25
C LEU A 190 -17.56 5.21 14.54
N SER A 191 -16.92 5.55 15.66
CA SER A 191 -16.61 6.93 16.01
C SER A 191 -15.66 7.58 15.01
N SER A 192 -14.60 6.87 14.60
CA SER A 192 -13.67 7.30 13.55
C SER A 192 -14.40 7.53 12.23
N LEU A 193 -15.24 6.57 11.80
CA LEU A 193 -15.99 6.69 10.56
C LEU A 193 -16.93 7.91 10.56
N MET A 194 -17.69 8.12 11.63
CA MET A 194 -18.57 9.29 11.74
C MET A 194 -17.78 10.60 11.71
N ALA A 195 -16.62 10.66 12.37
CA ALA A 195 -15.76 11.85 12.33
C ALA A 195 -15.23 12.15 10.91
N TRP A 196 -15.04 11.15 10.06
CA TRP A 196 -14.66 11.34 8.66
C TRP A 196 -15.83 11.80 7.79
N LEU A 197 -17.01 11.23 7.98
CA LEU A 197 -18.23 11.68 7.28
C LEU A 197 -18.55 13.15 7.61
N ASP A 198 -18.47 13.53 8.89
CA ASP A 198 -18.68 14.91 9.35
C ASP A 198 -17.66 15.93 8.78
N LYS A 199 -16.43 15.49 8.49
CA LYS A 199 -15.37 16.37 7.95
C LYS A 199 -15.68 16.82 6.52
N ASP A 200 -16.33 15.98 5.74
CA ASP A 200 -16.63 16.28 4.34
C ASP A 200 -17.95 17.05 4.17
N ASP A 201 -18.94 16.83 5.05
CA ASP A 201 -20.16 17.65 5.09
C ASP A 201 -19.89 19.14 5.37
N ARG A 202 -18.81 19.45 6.10
CA ARG A 202 -18.40 20.84 6.37
C ARG A 202 -17.68 21.52 5.21
N LYS A 203 -17.30 20.79 4.15
CA LYS A 203 -16.67 21.36 2.94
C LYS A 203 -17.69 21.64 1.82
N SER A 204 -18.88 21.07 1.89
CA SER A 204 -19.92 21.12 0.86
C SER A 204 -20.99 22.20 1.10
N THR A 205 -20.87 23.02 2.15
CA THR A 205 -21.74 24.18 2.38
C THR A 205 -21.02 25.50 2.05
N PRO A 206 -21.26 26.12 0.89
CA PRO A 206 -20.99 27.54 0.71
C PRO A 206 -22.06 28.32 1.46
N GLY A 207 -21.64 29.14 2.43
CA GLY A 207 -22.49 30.18 3.03
C GLY A 207 -22.79 31.30 2.05
#